data_AF-A0A653NV26-F1
#
_entry.id   AF-A0A653NV26-F1
#
_cell.length_a   1.000
_cell.length_b   1.000
_cell.length_c   1.000
_cell.angle_alpha   90.00
_cell.angle_beta   90.00
_cell.angle_gamma   90.00
#
_symmetry.space_group_name_H-M   'P 1'
#
loop_
_entity.id
_entity.type
_entity.pdbx_description
1 polymer ?
#
loop_
_entity_poly.entity_id
_entity_poly.type
_entity_poly.pdbx_seq_one_letter_code
_entity_poly.pdbx_strand_id
1 'polypeptide(L)'
;MEVRRITINIAGRVYPLNVPAAEEETLRKVGKQIENMIKDFEQNFDVRDKQDALAMCALKLGTNAEVVALNHDKNIKSTNERLTEINRSLDDIGK
;
A
#
# COMPACT_ATOMS: atom_id res chain seq x y z
N MET A 1 -21.66 2.12 12.46
CA MET A 1 -20.87 1.56 11.34
C MET A 1 -21.21 0.09 11.23
N GLU A 2 -21.60 -0.38 10.05
CA GLU A 2 -21.90 -1.79 9.81
C GLU A 2 -20.59 -2.59 9.84
N VAL A 3 -20.54 -3.65 10.65
CA VAL A 3 -19.37 -4.53 10.82
C VAL A 3 -19.68 -5.87 10.15
N ARG A 4 -18.75 -6.36 9.33
CA ARG A 4 -18.84 -7.65 8.66
C ARG A 4 -17.79 -8.60 9.19
N ARG A 5 -18.18 -9.85 9.40
CA ARG A 5 -17.25 -10.92 9.72
C ARG A 5 -16.70 -11.50 8.43
N ILE A 6 -15.38 -11.46 8.28
CA ILE A 6 -14.66 -12.08 7.17
C ILE A 6 -13.63 -13.05 7.66
N THR A 7 -13.15 -13.88 6.73
CA THR A 7 -12.08 -14.83 6.97
C THR A 7 -11.02 -14.63 5.90
N ILE A 8 -9.78 -14.39 6.33
CA ILE A 8 -8.61 -14.23 5.45
C ILE A 8 -7.69 -15.43 5.65
N ASN A 9 -7.10 -15.94 4.57
CA ASN A 9 -6.10 -17.01 4.62
C ASN A 9 -4.75 -16.44 4.17
N ILE A 10 -3.72 -16.63 5.00
CA ILE A 10 -2.34 -16.18 4.74
C ILE A 10 -1.37 -17.27 5.20
N ALA A 11 -0.51 -17.75 4.30
CA ALA A 11 0.51 -18.78 4.54
C ALA A 11 -0.03 -20.08 5.14
N GLY A 12 -1.28 -20.43 4.81
CA GLY A 12 -1.99 -21.59 5.34
C GLY A 12 -2.60 -21.37 6.73
N ARG A 13 -2.63 -20.13 7.23
CA ARG A 13 -3.30 -19.75 8.49
C ARG A 13 -4.57 -18.97 8.21
N VAL A 14 -5.63 -19.34 8.91
CA VAL A 14 -6.96 -18.76 8.77
C VAL A 14 -7.20 -17.74 9.89
N TYR A 15 -7.46 -16.49 9.51
CA TYR A 15 -7.73 -15.37 10.42
C TYR A 15 -9.18 -14.91 10.28
N PRO A 16 -10.06 -15.22 11.23
CA PRO A 16 -11.40 -14.64 11.30
C PRO A 16 -11.31 -13.22 11.87
N LEU A 17 -11.85 -12.24 11.15
CA LEU A 17 -11.80 -10.81 11.49
C LEU A 17 -13.19 -10.20 11.43
N ASN A 18 -13.47 -9.25 12.32
CA ASN A 18 -14.63 -8.38 12.24
C ASN A 18 -14.17 -7.01 11.79
N VAL A 19 -14.59 -6.59 10.60
CA VAL A 19 -14.08 -5.37 9.94
C VAL A 19 -15.23 -4.45 9.53
N PRO A 20 -15.02 -3.12 9.47
CA PRO A 20 -15.99 -2.21 8.90
C PRO A 20 -16.34 -2.60 7.46
N ALA A 21 -17.61 -2.52 7.08
CA ALA A 21 -18.06 -2.91 5.74
C ALA A 21 -17.33 -2.15 4.60
N ALA A 22 -16.90 -0.90 4.86
CA ALA A 22 -16.15 -0.09 3.91
C ALA A 22 -14.70 -0.58 3.67
N GLU A 23 -14.12 -1.34 4.59
CA GLU A 23 -12.73 -1.81 4.52
C GLU A 23 -12.62 -3.27 4.09
N GLU A 24 -13.75 -3.97 4.05
CA GLU A 24 -13.82 -5.42 3.85
C GLU A 24 -13.15 -5.88 2.54
N GLU A 25 -13.51 -5.24 1.43
CA GLU A 25 -12.93 -5.54 0.12
C GLU A 25 -11.41 -5.27 0.09
N THR A 26 -11.00 -4.15 0.68
CA THR A 26 -9.60 -3.75 0.79
C THR A 26 -8.80 -4.78 1.58
N LEU A 27 -9.31 -5.24 2.72
CA LEU A 27 -8.66 -6.27 3.53
C LEU A 27 -8.53 -7.60 2.79
N ARG A 28 -9.56 -8.03 2.05
CA ARG A 28 -9.47 -9.25 1.23
C ARG A 28 -8.40 -9.13 0.15
N LYS A 29 -8.33 -7.98 -0.53
CA LYS A 29 -7.34 -7.72 -1.58
C LYS A 29 -5.93 -7.76 -1.01
N VAL A 30 -5.71 -7.09 0.13
CA VAL A 30 -4.40 -7.08 0.83
C VAL A 30 -4.02 -8.48 1.28
N GLY A 31 -4.94 -9.25 1.87
CA GLY A 31 -4.69 -10.63 2.28
C GLY A 31 -4.21 -11.51 1.11
N LYS A 32 -4.86 -11.38 -0.06
CA LYS A 32 -4.47 -12.09 -1.29
C LYS A 32 -3.11 -11.64 -1.82
N GLN A 33 -2.79 -10.35 -1.72
CA GLN A 33 -1.47 -9.83 -2.11
C GLN A 33 -0.35 -10.38 -1.24
N ILE A 34 -0.55 -10.46 0.08
CA ILE A 34 0.43 -11.04 1.01
C ILE A 34 0.64 -12.52 0.70
N GLU A 35 -0.44 -13.28 0.53
CA GLU A 35 -0.38 -14.70 0.17
C GLU A 35 0.43 -14.94 -1.12
N ASN A 36 0.23 -14.10 -2.14
CA ASN A 36 0.98 -14.20 -3.39
C ASN A 36 2.47 -13.87 -3.19
N MET A 37 2.81 -12.80 -2.47
CA MET A 37 4.21 -12.47 -2.21
C MET A 37 4.92 -13.60 -1.45
N ILE A 38 4.27 -14.21 -0.46
CA ILE A 38 4.85 -15.33 0.29
C ILE A 38 5.18 -16.48 -0.67
N LYS A 39 4.25 -16.84 -1.57
CA LYS A 39 4.49 -17.88 -2.59
C LYS A 39 5.63 -17.51 -3.53
N ASP A 40 5.72 -16.25 -3.95
CA ASP A 40 6.80 -15.77 -4.81
C ASP A 40 8.15 -15.86 -4.08
N PHE A 41 8.20 -15.56 -2.78
CA PHE A 41 9.43 -15.69 -1.98
C PHE A 41 9.81 -17.15 -1.74
N GLU A 42 8.86 -18.02 -1.40
CA GLU A 42 9.08 -19.46 -1.24
C GLU A 42 9.61 -20.10 -2.54
N GLN A 43 9.08 -19.70 -3.70
CA GLN A 43 9.52 -20.21 -5.00
C GLN A 43 10.89 -19.69 -5.44
N ASN A 44 11.17 -18.39 -5.24
CA ASN A 44 12.35 -17.75 -5.82
C ASN A 44 13.58 -17.74 -4.91
N PHE A 45 13.43 -17.93 -3.60
CA PHE A 45 14.50 -17.70 -2.63
C PHE A 45 14.80 -18.89 -1.71
N ASP A 46 14.26 -20.09 -1.98
CA ASP A 46 14.36 -21.28 -1.10
C ASP A 46 14.10 -20.94 0.38
N VAL A 47 13.16 -20.01 0.60
CA VAL A 47 12.81 -19.54 1.94
C VAL A 47 11.96 -20.63 2.59
N ARG A 48 12.63 -21.46 3.39
CA ARG A 48 12.01 -22.60 4.09
C ARG A 48 11.28 -22.19 5.36
N ASP A 49 11.66 -21.05 5.95
CA ASP A 49 10.99 -20.51 7.13
C ASP A 49 9.91 -19.49 6.74
N LYS A 50 8.66 -19.80 7.09
CA LYS A 50 7.51 -18.93 6.87
C LYS A 50 7.64 -17.59 7.61
N GLN A 51 8.41 -17.53 8.71
CA GLN A 51 8.67 -16.30 9.43
C GLN A 51 9.56 -15.36 8.63
N ASP A 52 10.61 -15.88 7.99
CA ASP A 52 11.50 -15.09 7.14
C ASP A 52 10.76 -14.60 5.88
N ALA A 53 9.92 -15.44 5.27
CA ALA A 53 9.07 -15.03 4.14
C ALA A 53 8.13 -13.87 4.53
N LEU A 54 7.55 -13.90 5.73
CA LEU A 54 6.72 -12.82 6.27
C LEU A 54 7.55 -11.56 6.56
N ALA A 55 8.77 -11.69 7.08
CA ALA A 55 9.67 -10.56 7.31
C ALA A 55 10.07 -9.87 5.98
N MET A 56 10.36 -10.65 4.93
CA MET A 56 10.62 -10.11 3.59
C MET A 56 9.39 -9.39 3.01
N CYS A 57 8.19 -9.95 3.20
CA CYS A 57 6.94 -9.28 2.81
C CYS A 57 6.77 -7.94 3.54
N ALA A 58 7.02 -7.90 4.86
CA ALA A 58 6.92 -6.69 5.65
C ALA A 58 7.92 -5.62 5.19
N LEU A 59 9.17 -6.02 4.92
CA LEU A 59 10.21 -5.13 4.39
C LEU A 59 9.82 -4.56 3.03
N LYS A 60 9.33 -5.41 2.12
CA LYS A 60 8.90 -4.98 0.77
C LYS A 60 7.74 -4.01 0.82
N LEU A 61 6.72 -4.30 1.63
CA LEU A 61 5.56 -3.43 1.81
C LEU A 61 5.95 -2.09 2.47
N GLY A 62 6.78 -2.13 3.51
CA GLY A 62 7.28 -0.92 4.17
C GLY A 62 8.08 -0.03 3.22
N THR A 63 8.97 -0.62 2.41
CA THR A 63 9.74 0.10 1.39
C THR A 63 8.82 0.73 0.35
N ASN A 64 7.83 0.00 -0.13
CA ASN A 64 6.86 0.53 -1.09
C ASN A 64 6.05 1.69 -0.50
N ALA A 65 5.62 1.59 0.76
CA ALA A 65 4.90 2.65 1.45
C ALA A 65 5.74 3.93 1.56
N GLU A 66 7.01 3.80 1.92
CA GLU A 66 7.95 4.93 2.01
C GLU A 66 8.17 5.58 0.64
N VAL A 67 8.36 4.79 -0.41
CA VAL A 67 8.50 5.30 -1.79
C VAL A 67 7.26 6.06 -2.24
N VAL A 68 6.06 5.56 -1.90
CA VAL A 68 4.80 6.24 -2.22
C VAL A 68 4.69 7.57 -1.47
N ALA A 69 5.04 7.61 -0.19
CA ALA A 69 5.05 8.83 0.61
C ALA A 69 6.01 9.89 0.02
N LEU A 70 7.23 9.49 -0.31
CA LEU A 70 8.22 10.37 -0.95
C LEU A 70 7.74 10.91 -2.31
N ASN A 71 7.08 10.07 -3.11
CA ASN A 71 6.53 10.50 -4.40
C ASN A 71 5.35 11.45 -4.22
N HIS A 72 4.52 11.24 -3.22
CA HIS A 72 3.41 12.14 -2.88
C HIS A 72 3.92 13.53 -2.51
N ASP A 73 4.95 13.63 -1.66
CA ASP A 73 5.55 14.90 -1.27
C ASP A 73 6.20 15.62 -2.46
N LYS A 74 6.90 14.88 -3.33
CA LYS A 74 7.44 15.42 -4.59
C LYS A 74 6.33 15.97 -5.49
N ASN A 75 5.24 15.24 -5.63
CA ASN A 75 4.11 15.67 -6.45
C ASN A 75 3.46 16.93 -5.90
N ILE A 76 3.21 16.99 -4.59
CA ILE A 76 2.67 18.20 -3.93
C ILE A 76 3.58 19.40 -4.19
N LYS A 77 4.90 19.23 -3.99
CA LYS A 77 5.86 20.30 -4.22
C LYS A 77 5.83 20.79 -5.67
N SER A 78 5.89 19.86 -6.63
CA SER A 78 5.84 20.21 -8.06
C SER A 78 4.52 20.88 -8.46
N THR A 79 3.39 20.42 -7.91
CA THR A 79 2.09 21.04 -8.14
C THR A 79 2.04 22.47 -7.59
N ASN A 80 2.58 22.71 -6.40
CA ASN A 80 2.65 24.05 -5.81
C ASN A 80 3.57 24.99 -6.60
N GLU A 81 4.72 24.50 -7.07
CA GLU A 81 5.62 25.27 -7.94
C GLU A 81 4.88 25.71 -9.21
N ARG A 82 4.22 24.77 -9.90
CA ARG A 82 3.43 25.07 -11.10
C ARG A 82 2.27 26.04 -10.84
N LEU A 83 1.56 25.88 -9.72
CA LEU A 83 0.51 26.82 -9.32
C LEU A 83 1.06 28.23 -9.12
N THR A 84 2.25 28.35 -8.52
CA THR A 84 2.91 29.64 -8.30
C THR A 84 3.32 30.29 -9.62
N GLU A 85 3.83 29.51 -10.56
CA GLU A 85 4.17 29.99 -11.92
C GLU A 85 2.93 30.47 -12.69
N ILE A 86 1.82 29.74 -12.58
CA ILE A 86 0.54 30.12 -13.19
C ILE A 86 0.03 31.42 -12.58
N ASN A 87 0.02 31.55 -11.25
CA ASN A 87 -0.40 32.78 -10.58
C ASN A 87 0.43 33.99 -11.01
N ARG A 88 1.76 33.83 -11.08
CA ARG A 88 2.65 34.89 -11.55
C ARG A 88 2.34 35.30 -12.99
N SER A 89 2.09 34.32 -13.86
CA SER A 89 1.76 34.59 -15.27
C SER A 89 0.42 35.34 -15.41
N LEU A 90 -0.55 35.07 -14.53
CA LEU A 90 -1.83 35.79 -14.49
C LEU A 90 -1.65 37.23 -13.99
N ASP A 91 -0.84 37.45 -12.96
CA ASP A 91 -0.53 38.79 -12.45
C ASP A 91 0.18 39.66 -13.50
N ASP A 92 1.04 39.05 -14.32
CA ASP A 92 1.74 39.73 -15.41
C ASP A 92 0.80 40.09 -16.59
N ILE A 93 -0.30 39.35 -16.79
CA ILE A 93 -1.34 39.66 -17.80
C ILE A 93 -2.32 40.74 -17.29
N GLY A 94 -2.49 40.86 -15.98
CA GLY A 94 -3.36 41.85 -15.34
C GLY A 94 -2.78 43.26 -15.23
N LYS A 95 -1.51 43.46 -15.63
CA LYS A 95 -0.84 44.77 -15.74
C LYS A 95 -0.83 45.26 -17.18
#